data_AF-V8ARR3-F1
#
_entry.id   AF-V8ARR3-F1
#
_cell.length_a   1.000
_cell.length_b   1.000
_cell.length_c   1.000
_cell.angle_alpha   90.00
_cell.angle_beta   90.00
_cell.angle_gamma   90.00
#
_symmetry.space_group_name_H-M   'P 1'
#
loop_
_entity.id
_entity.type
_entity.pdbx_description
1 polymer ?
#
loop_
_entity_poly.entity_id
_entity_poly.type
_entity_poly.pdbx_seq_one_letter_code
_entity_poly.pdbx_strand_id
1 'polypeptide(L)'
;MTPEKKRKLRNIALLSLLGLIGVTFAFQAFNQQAINDRLRENIPGGRVHDYYNRNTENKDVFVENFGTVPLMARVRLSEFLESRSPGETAFTPLVAGTTRENVDSWTTWIPSANNTGQRESSHASNAFNRYSNLTLGWSRPGQSAPWFMPTFNHNNQDLSSAAAGHARDYIAGSGATDATTDGTTHPGDGTDAYWSSGDTYDNSGGTWPGETVTHQAIQNLPQDRAPMTIAQWANLPNNEKVGNFWVIDYQTGWAYWANRLRAGEATSYLLDAAEMTAETDTIPGEYYYGIHVDSQLMSPDRTEEFLGTDSEGAHHTHLPDFLDAVRTGSIDNNWGNPGPDEDSQPGDFNFGIMSPGTIFTMAGEQYRYLEAIADDNHLIIRNDTIRNVSWPGQEGVLTSWYGQLDSAVRAMVQPVANSFTTGEVPAGSVTFTGGERWIPDNLEGDVSADITQVTQGAGSSPKAFALSLADVTRLSGPGLAFPNHAQRGSVALGWWWLRTPSESPFAWAVATTGNLYGGYPRMLSSTMGGVRPALIISQSN
;
A
#
# COMPACT_ATOMS: atom_id res chain seq x y z
N MET A 1 24.04 30.61 -29.10
CA MET A 1 24.47 29.19 -29.28
C MET A 1 25.66 28.95 -28.36
N THR A 2 25.49 28.10 -27.35
CA THR A 2 26.52 27.77 -26.35
C THR A 2 27.02 26.33 -26.51
N PRO A 3 28.24 26.02 -26.03
CA PRO A 3 29.12 25.03 -26.64
C PRO A 3 29.13 23.68 -25.91
N GLU A 4 28.06 22.88 -26.09
CA GLU A 4 28.03 21.47 -25.64
C GLU A 4 27.58 20.48 -26.74
N LYS A 5 27.70 20.87 -28.01
CA LYS A 5 27.51 19.99 -29.18
C LYS A 5 28.84 19.55 -29.84
N LYS A 6 29.92 19.33 -29.07
CA LYS A 6 31.23 18.86 -29.61
C LYS A 6 31.99 17.92 -28.66
N ARG A 7 31.72 16.59 -28.73
CA ARG A 7 32.59 15.43 -28.40
C ARG A 7 31.65 14.23 -28.13
N LYS A 8 31.69 13.06 -28.75
CA LYS A 8 32.74 12.28 -29.43
C LYS A 8 32.06 11.36 -30.45
N LEU A 9 32.27 11.62 -31.74
CA LEU A 9 32.11 10.66 -32.83
C LEU A 9 33.31 10.90 -33.73
N ARG A 10 34.44 10.25 -33.42
CA ARG A 10 35.63 10.07 -34.26
C ARG A 10 36.72 9.39 -33.43
N ASN A 11 37.00 8.13 -33.76
CA ASN A 11 38.35 7.55 -33.87
C ASN A 11 38.20 6.13 -34.45
N ILE A 12 38.07 6.06 -35.78
CA ILE A 12 38.45 4.89 -36.57
C ILE A 12 39.83 5.21 -37.12
N ALA A 13 40.85 4.47 -36.70
CA ALA A 13 42.08 4.22 -37.44
C ALA A 13 42.97 3.24 -36.66
N LEU A 14 43.17 2.03 -37.19
CA LEU A 14 44.45 1.59 -37.79
C LEU A 14 44.41 0.08 -38.10
N LEU A 15 44.60 -0.23 -39.39
CA LEU A 15 45.00 -1.53 -39.91
C LEU A 15 46.49 -1.78 -39.58
N SER A 16 46.82 -2.99 -39.15
CA SER A 16 48.15 -3.57 -39.37
C SER A 16 48.06 -5.08 -39.59
N LEU A 17 48.57 -5.49 -40.77
CA LEU A 17 48.64 -6.81 -41.37
C LEU A 17 49.90 -7.55 -40.88
N LEU A 18 49.84 -8.86 -40.56
CA LEU A 18 50.89 -9.89 -40.82
C LEU A 18 50.60 -11.27 -40.16
N GLY A 19 50.67 -12.36 -40.95
CA GLY A 19 51.27 -13.64 -40.51
C GLY A 19 50.44 -14.93 -40.35
N LEU A 20 50.17 -15.63 -41.46
CA LEU A 20 50.12 -17.10 -41.71
C LEU A 20 49.99 -18.16 -40.57
N ILE A 21 48.98 -19.04 -40.76
CA ILE A 21 48.84 -20.50 -40.49
C ILE A 21 48.68 -20.99 -39.03
N GLY A 22 47.53 -21.61 -38.74
CA GLY A 22 47.35 -22.55 -37.63
C GLY A 22 45.88 -22.89 -37.34
N VAL A 23 45.54 -24.17 -37.42
CA VAL A 23 44.19 -24.76 -37.36
C VAL A 23 43.46 -24.51 -36.03
N THR A 24 42.17 -24.14 -36.09
CA THR A 24 40.99 -24.55 -35.30
C THR A 24 40.02 -23.37 -35.21
N PHE A 25 38.75 -23.57 -35.56
CA PHE A 25 37.71 -22.56 -35.31
C PHE A 25 37.43 -22.52 -33.80
N ALA A 26 38.26 -21.80 -33.04
CA ALA A 26 37.89 -21.33 -31.71
C ALA A 26 37.08 -20.03 -31.90
N PHE A 27 35.77 -20.10 -31.76
CA PHE A 27 34.98 -18.90 -31.53
C PHE A 27 35.44 -18.33 -30.18
N GLN A 28 36.04 -17.14 -30.19
CA GLN A 28 36.49 -16.45 -29.01
C GLN A 28 35.79 -15.08 -28.96
N ALA A 29 34.78 -14.97 -28.10
CA ALA A 29 34.07 -13.73 -27.85
C ALA A 29 34.90 -12.85 -26.89
N PHE A 30 35.54 -11.80 -27.41
CA PHE A 30 36.14 -10.76 -26.57
C PHE A 30 35.23 -9.52 -26.61
N ASN A 31 34.87 -8.99 -25.42
CA ASN A 31 33.96 -7.86 -25.23
C ASN A 31 32.53 -8.07 -25.76
N GLN A 32 31.88 -9.18 -25.40
CA GLN A 32 30.41 -9.18 -25.39
C GLN A 32 29.94 -8.36 -24.19
N GLN A 33 29.26 -7.25 -24.47
CA GLN A 33 28.57 -6.44 -23.47
C GLN A 33 27.13 -6.30 -23.94
N ALA A 34 26.19 -6.62 -23.05
CA ALA A 34 24.77 -6.36 -23.23
C ALA A 34 24.35 -5.33 -22.18
N ILE A 35 23.71 -4.25 -22.62
CA ILE A 35 22.92 -3.39 -21.77
C ILE A 35 21.46 -3.74 -22.05
N ASN A 36 20.77 -4.22 -21.02
CA ASN A 36 19.32 -4.18 -20.96
C ASN A 36 18.97 -2.83 -20.33
N ASP A 37 18.77 -1.82 -21.17
CA ASP A 37 18.30 -0.51 -20.73
C ASP A 37 16.77 -0.55 -20.65
N ARG A 38 16.21 -0.16 -19.50
CA ARG A 38 14.78 0.08 -19.33
C ARG A 38 14.63 1.50 -18.79
N LEU A 39 14.30 2.43 -19.66
CA LEU A 39 13.75 3.73 -19.25
C LEU A 39 12.27 3.50 -18.92
N ARG A 40 11.94 3.41 -17.63
CA ARG A 40 10.55 3.45 -17.15
C ARG A 40 10.37 4.78 -16.42
N GLU A 41 9.56 5.67 -16.99
CA GLU A 41 9.13 6.87 -16.27
C GLU A 41 8.03 6.46 -15.28
N ASN A 42 8.32 6.63 -13.99
CA ASN A 42 7.35 6.53 -12.91
C ASN A 42 6.71 7.92 -12.77
N ILE A 43 5.49 8.08 -13.25
CA ILE A 43 4.79 9.36 -13.30
C ILE A 43 3.72 9.34 -12.19
N PRO A 44 3.88 10.11 -11.10
CA PRO A 44 2.78 10.31 -10.15
C PRO A 44 1.66 11.06 -10.87
N GLY A 45 0.40 10.77 -10.58
CA GLY A 45 -0.70 11.50 -11.17
C GLY A 45 -2.03 11.12 -10.57
N GLY A 46 -2.81 12.11 -10.16
CA GLY A 46 -4.13 11.87 -9.62
C GLY A 46 -5.05 13.05 -9.84
N ARG A 47 -6.34 12.80 -9.65
CA ARG A 47 -7.42 13.74 -9.98
C ARG A 47 -8.52 13.64 -8.93
N VAL A 48 -9.04 14.80 -8.52
CA VAL A 48 -10.29 14.84 -7.74
C VAL A 48 -11.46 14.70 -8.69
N HIS A 49 -12.38 13.81 -8.36
CA HIS A 49 -13.69 13.74 -8.98
C HIS A 49 -14.69 14.53 -8.14
N ASP A 50 -15.49 15.34 -8.83
CA ASP A 50 -16.56 16.13 -8.25
C ASP A 50 -17.82 15.92 -9.09
N TYR A 51 -18.71 15.04 -8.62
CA TYR A 51 -19.99 14.78 -9.27
C TYR A 51 -21.08 15.47 -8.48
N TYR A 52 -21.80 16.39 -9.12
CA TYR A 52 -22.81 17.19 -8.43
C TYR A 52 -24.12 17.24 -9.22
N ASN A 53 -25.24 17.00 -8.55
CA ASN A 53 -26.56 17.24 -9.09
C ASN A 53 -27.45 18.02 -8.14
N ARG A 54 -27.68 19.29 -8.46
CA ARG A 54 -28.51 20.20 -7.66
C ARG A 54 -29.96 19.75 -7.47
N ASN A 55 -30.51 18.93 -8.37
CA ASN A 55 -31.92 18.52 -8.30
C ASN A 55 -32.11 17.36 -7.31
N THR A 56 -31.07 16.55 -7.11
CA THR A 56 -31.06 15.42 -6.18
C THR A 56 -30.22 15.67 -4.94
N GLU A 57 -29.54 16.82 -4.87
CA GLU A 57 -28.56 17.19 -3.84
C GLU A 57 -27.39 16.18 -3.70
N ASN A 58 -27.17 15.39 -4.77
CA ASN A 58 -26.04 14.46 -4.85
C ASN A 58 -24.73 15.23 -4.94
N LYS A 59 -23.73 14.82 -4.17
CA LYS A 59 -22.40 15.40 -4.20
C LYS A 59 -21.36 14.34 -3.86
N ASP A 60 -20.75 13.77 -4.88
CA ASP A 60 -19.70 12.77 -4.72
C ASP A 60 -18.32 13.41 -4.87
N VAL A 61 -17.48 13.26 -3.84
CA VAL A 61 -16.09 13.73 -3.86
C VAL A 61 -15.15 12.58 -3.52
N PHE A 62 -14.24 12.26 -4.43
CA PHE A 62 -13.22 11.23 -4.25
C PHE A 62 -11.97 11.51 -5.10
N VAL A 63 -10.92 10.71 -4.91
CA VAL A 63 -9.64 10.89 -5.61
C VAL A 63 -9.29 9.65 -6.42
N GLU A 64 -8.91 9.83 -7.67
CA GLU A 64 -8.33 8.82 -8.55
C GLU A 64 -6.80 8.96 -8.63
N ASN A 65 -6.08 7.83 -8.72
CA ASN A 65 -4.68 7.78 -9.13
C ASN A 65 -4.56 7.23 -10.55
N PHE A 66 -4.50 8.11 -11.55
CA PHE A 66 -4.27 7.72 -12.95
C PHE A 66 -2.78 7.48 -13.28
N GLY A 67 -1.88 7.79 -12.35
CA GLY A 67 -0.45 7.65 -12.51
C GLY A 67 0.02 6.20 -12.44
N THR A 68 1.35 6.02 -12.39
CA THR A 68 1.99 4.68 -12.38
C THR A 68 2.63 4.31 -11.04
N VAL A 69 2.54 5.20 -10.04
CA VAL A 69 3.06 5.00 -8.68
C VAL A 69 2.00 5.27 -7.63
N PRO A 70 2.09 4.66 -6.42
CA PRO A 70 1.16 4.96 -5.35
C PRO A 70 1.19 6.42 -4.90
N LEU A 71 0.06 6.94 -4.44
CA LEU A 71 -0.11 8.29 -3.91
C LEU A 71 -0.64 8.28 -2.48
N MET A 72 -0.35 9.36 -1.76
CA MET A 72 -1.08 9.80 -0.58
C MET A 72 -1.94 10.99 -0.99
N ALA A 73 -3.18 11.01 -0.52
CA ALA A 73 -4.18 12.00 -0.89
C ALA A 73 -4.73 12.69 0.35
N ARG A 74 -4.91 14.00 0.27
CA ARG A 74 -5.75 14.76 1.18
C ARG A 74 -6.69 15.70 0.43
N VAL A 75 -7.86 15.92 1.00
CA VAL A 75 -8.92 16.77 0.48
C VAL A 75 -9.41 17.69 1.60
N ARG A 76 -9.77 18.93 1.29
CA ARG A 76 -10.39 19.87 2.21
C ARG A 76 -11.61 20.49 1.55
N LEU A 77 -12.68 20.65 2.34
CA LEU A 77 -13.93 21.24 1.91
C LEU A 77 -14.04 22.66 2.48
N SER A 78 -14.54 23.60 1.69
CA SER A 78 -14.92 24.94 2.15
C SER A 78 -16.32 25.28 1.68
N GLU A 79 -17.11 25.93 2.53
CA GLU A 79 -18.52 26.23 2.28
C GLU A 79 -18.75 27.74 2.13
N PHE A 80 -19.72 28.09 1.30
CA PHE A 80 -20.19 29.45 1.14
C PHE A 80 -21.70 29.49 0.95
N LEU A 81 -22.34 30.42 1.66
CA LEU A 81 -23.75 30.71 1.52
C LEU A 81 -23.92 32.22 1.52
N GLU A 82 -24.74 32.73 0.60
CA GLU A 82 -25.21 34.11 0.66
C GLU A 82 -26.68 34.19 0.24
N SER A 83 -27.37 35.22 0.70
CA SER A 83 -28.79 35.42 0.43
C SER A 83 -29.11 36.88 0.17
N ARG A 84 -30.20 37.13 -0.55
CA ARG A 84 -30.76 38.47 -0.72
C ARG A 84 -32.27 38.44 -0.54
N SER A 85 -32.80 39.42 0.18
CA SER A 85 -34.24 39.57 0.33
C SER A 85 -34.88 40.06 -0.97
N PRO A 86 -36.19 39.83 -1.18
CA PRO A 86 -36.89 40.38 -2.34
C PRO A 86 -36.74 41.90 -2.42
N GLY A 87 -36.25 42.39 -3.57
CA GLY A 87 -36.03 43.82 -3.81
C GLY A 87 -34.66 44.36 -3.38
N GLU A 88 -33.81 43.55 -2.75
CA GLU A 88 -32.40 43.91 -2.51
C GLU A 88 -31.55 43.63 -3.74
N THR A 89 -30.60 44.52 -4.02
CA THR A 89 -29.70 44.40 -5.17
C THR A 89 -28.41 43.64 -4.83
N ALA A 90 -28.01 43.62 -3.56
CA ALA A 90 -26.78 42.98 -3.08
C ALA A 90 -27.09 41.70 -2.31
N PHE A 91 -26.25 40.68 -2.48
CA PHE A 91 -26.24 39.50 -1.63
C PHE A 91 -25.52 39.80 -0.31
N THR A 92 -25.98 39.17 0.76
CA THR A 92 -25.36 39.19 2.09
C THR A 92 -24.81 37.79 2.39
N PRO A 93 -23.49 37.65 2.63
CA PRO A 93 -22.90 36.36 2.97
C PRO A 93 -23.29 35.92 4.38
N LEU A 94 -23.47 34.62 4.57
CA LEU A 94 -23.76 34.00 5.87
C LEU A 94 -22.60 34.23 6.85
N VAL A 95 -21.37 34.08 6.37
CA VAL A 95 -20.16 34.37 7.14
C VAL A 95 -19.57 35.69 6.65
N ALA A 96 -19.46 36.66 7.54
CA ALA A 96 -18.95 37.99 7.22
C ALA A 96 -17.50 37.93 6.69
N GLY A 97 -17.20 38.72 5.66
CA GLY A 97 -15.86 38.77 5.05
C GLY A 97 -15.61 37.74 3.94
N THR A 98 -16.58 36.88 3.65
CA THR A 98 -16.54 35.93 2.53
C THR A 98 -17.23 36.50 1.29
N THR A 99 -16.80 36.13 0.09
CA THR A 99 -17.46 36.53 -1.17
C THR A 99 -17.53 35.38 -2.16
N ARG A 100 -18.58 35.36 -2.99
CA ARG A 100 -18.82 34.31 -3.98
C ARG A 100 -17.64 34.17 -4.95
N GLU A 101 -17.11 35.29 -5.43
CA GLU A 101 -16.07 35.34 -6.46
C GLU A 101 -14.67 34.97 -5.95
N ASN A 102 -14.48 34.89 -4.62
CA ASN A 102 -13.20 34.59 -4.01
C ASN A 102 -13.29 33.29 -3.21
N VAL A 103 -13.05 32.15 -3.85
CA VAL A 103 -13.12 30.82 -3.23
C VAL A 103 -12.15 30.66 -2.06
N ASP A 104 -11.02 31.37 -2.07
CA ASP A 104 -10.06 31.37 -0.95
C ASP A 104 -10.63 32.03 0.32
N SER A 105 -11.70 32.83 0.18
CA SER A 105 -12.41 33.41 1.31
C SER A 105 -13.52 32.52 1.86
N TRP A 106 -13.83 31.39 1.22
CA TRP A 106 -14.89 30.49 1.67
C TRP A 106 -14.51 29.84 3.00
N THR A 107 -15.51 29.52 3.82
CA THR A 107 -15.25 29.07 5.18
C THR A 107 -14.86 27.60 5.19
N THR A 108 -13.65 27.28 5.66
CA THR A 108 -13.19 25.89 5.81
C THR A 108 -14.18 25.08 6.65
N TRP A 109 -14.56 23.90 6.16
CA TRP A 109 -15.36 22.97 6.92
C TRP A 109 -14.51 22.30 8.01
N ILE A 110 -14.88 22.56 9.27
CA ILE A 110 -14.24 21.98 10.45
C ILE A 110 -15.28 21.16 11.22
N PRO A 111 -15.15 19.82 11.34
CA PRO A 111 -16.01 19.02 12.19
C PRO A 111 -15.61 19.16 13.67
N SER A 112 -16.52 18.79 14.56
CA SER A 112 -16.21 18.63 15.98
C SER A 112 -15.24 17.45 16.20
N ALA A 113 -14.44 17.51 17.25
CA ALA A 113 -13.39 16.52 17.53
C ALA A 113 -13.87 15.06 17.60
N ASN A 114 -15.13 14.82 17.98
CA ASN A 114 -15.68 13.48 18.22
C ASN A 114 -16.90 13.15 17.33
N ASN A 115 -17.30 14.03 16.42
CA ASN A 115 -18.46 13.82 15.56
C ASN A 115 -18.27 14.54 14.22
N THR A 116 -18.05 13.75 13.17
CA THR A 116 -17.87 14.24 11.79
C THR A 116 -19.15 14.75 11.15
N GLY A 117 -20.33 14.41 11.70
CA GLY A 117 -21.62 14.93 11.25
C GLY A 117 -22.01 16.27 11.87
N GLN A 118 -21.17 16.86 12.73
CA GLN A 118 -21.42 18.17 13.35
C GLN A 118 -20.19 19.05 13.21
N ARG A 119 -20.39 20.29 12.76
CA ARG A 119 -19.32 21.29 12.69
C ARG A 119 -18.90 21.77 14.07
N GLU A 120 -17.63 22.16 14.23
CA GLU A 120 -17.08 22.65 15.50
C GLU A 120 -17.78 23.93 15.93
N SER A 121 -18.39 23.90 17.12
CA SER A 121 -19.22 24.96 17.68
C SER A 121 -18.53 26.32 17.79
N SER A 122 -17.21 26.33 18.04
CA SER A 122 -16.42 27.55 18.16
C SER A 122 -15.87 28.08 16.82
N HIS A 123 -16.06 27.34 15.72
CA HIS A 123 -15.56 27.70 14.40
C HIS A 123 -16.66 28.37 13.54
N ALA A 124 -16.26 29.23 12.59
CA ALA A 124 -17.21 29.95 11.73
C ALA A 124 -18.07 29.01 10.87
N SER A 125 -17.55 27.83 10.54
CA SER A 125 -18.28 26.78 9.80
C SER A 125 -19.57 26.35 10.51
N ASN A 126 -19.67 26.47 11.84
CA ASN A 126 -20.90 26.14 12.57
C ASN A 126 -22.13 26.93 12.10
N ALA A 127 -21.96 28.09 11.45
CA ALA A 127 -23.07 28.84 10.86
C ALA A 127 -23.87 28.02 9.82
N PHE A 128 -23.23 27.07 9.14
CA PHE A 128 -23.82 26.24 8.10
C PHE A 128 -24.67 25.07 8.65
N ASN A 129 -24.50 24.67 9.91
CA ASN A 129 -25.32 23.60 10.54
C ASN A 129 -26.82 23.91 10.50
N ARG A 130 -27.19 25.19 10.37
CA ARG A 130 -28.57 25.61 10.21
C ARG A 130 -29.14 25.32 8.83
N TYR A 131 -28.31 25.27 7.79
CA TYR A 131 -28.75 25.32 6.39
C TYR A 131 -28.37 24.08 5.57
N SER A 132 -27.30 23.37 5.94
CA SER A 132 -26.82 22.21 5.18
C SER A 132 -26.33 21.08 6.08
N ASN A 133 -26.62 19.86 5.64
CA ASN A 133 -26.10 18.61 6.18
C ASN A 133 -25.17 17.96 5.15
N LEU A 134 -23.98 17.56 5.60
CA LEU A 134 -23.03 16.82 4.78
C LEU A 134 -23.07 15.33 5.17
N THR A 135 -23.27 14.47 4.18
CA THR A 135 -23.19 13.02 4.35
C THR A 135 -21.81 12.56 3.92
N LEU A 136 -20.99 12.15 4.90
CA LEU A 136 -19.62 11.72 4.65
C LEU A 136 -19.54 10.21 4.46
N GLY A 137 -18.67 9.79 3.53
CA GLY A 137 -18.45 8.39 3.25
C GLY A 137 -19.59 7.76 2.46
N TRP A 138 -19.26 6.68 1.78
CA TRP A 138 -20.25 5.87 1.09
C TRP A 138 -20.50 4.59 1.91
N SER A 139 -21.66 4.48 2.55
CA SER A 139 -22.05 3.25 3.27
C SER A 139 -23.52 2.93 3.05
N ARG A 140 -23.78 1.90 2.24
CA ARG A 140 -25.12 1.38 1.97
C ARG A 140 -25.11 -0.14 2.17
N PRO A 141 -25.82 -0.68 3.18
CA PRO A 141 -25.82 -2.11 3.45
C PRO A 141 -26.23 -2.93 2.23
N GLY A 142 -25.41 -3.91 1.86
CA GLY A 142 -25.68 -4.84 0.76
C GLY A 142 -25.41 -4.29 -0.66
N GLN A 143 -24.81 -3.11 -0.79
CA GLN A 143 -24.36 -2.58 -2.09
C GLN A 143 -22.83 -2.70 -2.24
N SER A 144 -22.38 -2.90 -3.48
CA SER A 144 -20.97 -2.83 -3.86
C SER A 144 -20.53 -1.40 -4.07
N ALA A 145 -19.22 -1.11 -3.91
CA ALA A 145 -18.65 0.21 -4.13
C ALA A 145 -19.13 0.86 -5.45
N PRO A 146 -19.32 2.20 -5.47
CA PRO A 146 -19.76 2.92 -6.64
C PRO A 146 -18.84 2.70 -7.84
N TRP A 147 -19.40 2.90 -9.03
CA TRP A 147 -18.65 2.91 -10.27
C TRP A 147 -18.39 4.36 -10.68
N PHE A 148 -17.22 4.61 -11.25
CA PHE A 148 -16.88 5.88 -11.85
C PHE A 148 -16.20 5.67 -13.21
N MET A 149 -16.29 6.70 -14.06
CA MET A 149 -15.50 6.76 -15.29
C MET A 149 -14.12 7.36 -14.98
N PRO A 150 -13.01 6.69 -15.29
CA PRO A 150 -11.66 7.22 -15.16
C PRO A 150 -11.48 8.57 -15.86
N THR A 151 -10.63 9.43 -15.31
CA THR A 151 -10.34 10.72 -15.91
C THR A 151 -9.66 10.56 -17.27
N PHE A 152 -10.06 11.38 -18.23
CA PHE A 152 -9.35 11.49 -19.51
C PHE A 152 -8.13 12.42 -19.40
N ASN A 153 -8.08 13.26 -18.36
CA ASN A 153 -7.06 14.29 -18.20
C ASN A 153 -5.89 13.82 -17.32
N HIS A 154 -4.90 13.19 -17.94
CA HIS A 154 -3.67 12.75 -17.28
C HIS A 154 -2.58 13.84 -17.17
N ASN A 155 -2.90 15.11 -17.45
CA ASN A 155 -1.93 16.20 -17.30
C ASN A 155 -1.80 16.64 -15.83
N ASN A 156 -0.67 16.33 -15.21
CA ASN A 156 -0.35 16.70 -13.82
C ASN A 156 -0.14 18.20 -13.59
N GLN A 157 0.05 19.00 -14.64
CA GLN A 157 0.15 20.45 -14.54
C GLN A 157 -1.22 21.13 -14.69
N ASP A 158 -2.22 20.38 -15.13
CA ASP A 158 -3.59 20.85 -15.17
C ASP A 158 -4.20 20.67 -13.79
N LEU A 159 -4.69 21.76 -13.22
CA LEU A 159 -5.27 21.79 -11.88
C LEU A 159 -6.79 21.55 -11.89
N SER A 160 -7.39 21.34 -13.07
CA SER A 160 -8.83 21.06 -13.18
C SER A 160 -9.22 19.76 -12.48
N SER A 161 -10.38 19.71 -11.86
CA SER A 161 -11.01 18.49 -11.37
C SER A 161 -11.65 17.69 -12.51
N ALA A 162 -12.07 16.46 -12.23
CA ALA A 162 -13.01 15.71 -13.07
C ALA A 162 -14.45 16.06 -12.63
N ALA A 163 -14.93 17.22 -13.09
CA ALA A 163 -16.23 17.78 -12.71
C ALA A 163 -17.35 17.32 -13.66
N ALA A 164 -18.39 16.67 -13.14
CA ALA A 164 -19.52 16.15 -13.92
C ALA A 164 -20.89 16.71 -13.46
N GLY A 165 -21.89 16.67 -14.36
CA GLY A 165 -23.23 17.14 -14.08
C GLY A 165 -23.34 18.65 -13.94
N HIS A 166 -23.80 19.09 -12.77
CA HIS A 166 -23.87 20.51 -12.40
C HIS A 166 -22.61 20.98 -11.67
N ALA A 167 -21.62 20.10 -11.45
CA ALA A 167 -20.34 20.47 -10.86
C ALA A 167 -19.61 21.46 -11.77
N ARG A 168 -18.75 22.27 -11.16
CA ARG A 168 -18.03 23.33 -11.85
C ARG A 168 -16.57 23.28 -11.46
N ASP A 169 -15.73 23.09 -12.45
CA ASP A 169 -14.32 23.30 -12.27
C ASP A 169 -14.00 24.80 -12.19
N TYR A 170 -13.41 25.22 -11.08
CA TYR A 170 -13.11 26.63 -10.81
C TYR A 170 -12.14 27.24 -11.84
N ILE A 171 -11.31 26.43 -12.51
CA ILE A 171 -10.29 26.88 -13.46
C ILE A 171 -10.83 26.93 -14.89
N ALA A 172 -11.67 25.97 -15.28
CA ALA A 172 -12.27 25.93 -16.61
C ALA A 172 -13.52 26.83 -16.74
N GLY A 173 -14.20 27.16 -15.65
CA GLY A 173 -15.41 27.98 -15.62
C GLY A 173 -15.18 29.49 -15.44
N SER A 174 -16.26 30.27 -15.38
CA SER A 174 -16.22 31.71 -15.08
C SER A 174 -16.20 32.03 -13.57
N GLY A 175 -15.79 31.07 -12.74
CA GLY A 175 -15.89 31.12 -11.28
C GLY A 175 -17.29 30.76 -10.76
N ALA A 176 -17.58 31.10 -9.49
CA ALA A 176 -18.87 30.80 -8.86
C ALA A 176 -19.98 31.74 -9.37
N THR A 177 -20.92 31.23 -10.17
CA THR A 177 -22.05 32.00 -10.76
C THR A 177 -23.43 31.39 -10.43
N ASP A 178 -24.51 32.01 -10.89
CA ASP A 178 -25.93 31.73 -10.54
C ASP A 178 -26.54 30.44 -11.14
N ALA A 179 -25.73 29.39 -11.28
CA ALA A 179 -26.16 28.04 -11.61
C ALA A 179 -26.64 27.77 -13.06
N THR A 180 -26.47 28.69 -14.03
CA THR A 180 -26.53 28.33 -15.47
C THR A 180 -25.14 27.85 -15.94
N THR A 181 -25.01 26.60 -16.35
CA THR A 181 -23.74 25.82 -16.45
C THR A 181 -22.62 26.45 -17.30
N ASP A 182 -21.43 26.59 -16.72
CA ASP A 182 -20.11 26.51 -17.38
C ASP A 182 -19.12 25.77 -16.45
N GLY A 183 -18.14 25.05 -17.01
CA GLY A 183 -17.05 24.44 -16.23
C GLY A 183 -17.07 22.93 -15.98
N THR A 184 -17.93 22.14 -16.63
CA THR A 184 -17.77 20.66 -16.60
C THR A 184 -16.55 20.23 -17.40
N THR A 185 -15.80 19.28 -16.87
CA THR A 185 -14.56 18.76 -17.44
C THR A 185 -14.58 17.24 -17.58
N HIS A 186 -15.70 16.61 -17.25
CA HIS A 186 -15.84 15.16 -17.20
C HIS A 186 -17.27 14.70 -17.57
N PRO A 187 -17.44 13.54 -18.23
CA PRO A 187 -18.76 13.02 -18.56
C PRO A 187 -19.55 12.57 -17.32
N GLY A 188 -20.87 12.60 -17.46
CA GLY A 188 -21.85 12.22 -16.44
C GLY A 188 -22.82 13.37 -16.13
N ASP A 189 -24.01 13.04 -15.62
CA ASP A 189 -25.01 14.04 -15.22
C ASP A 189 -24.94 14.41 -13.73
N GLY A 190 -23.96 13.84 -13.01
CA GLY A 190 -23.68 14.08 -11.60
C GLY A 190 -24.69 13.45 -10.64
N THR A 191 -25.63 12.64 -11.12
CA THR A 191 -26.54 11.87 -10.26
C THR A 191 -25.82 10.72 -9.58
N ASP A 192 -26.32 10.36 -8.40
CA ASP A 192 -25.85 9.19 -7.66
C ASP A 192 -25.93 7.92 -8.52
N ALA A 193 -24.88 7.10 -8.45
CA ALA A 193 -24.76 5.83 -9.18
C ALA A 193 -25.03 5.94 -10.70
N TYR A 194 -24.65 7.07 -11.33
CA TYR A 194 -24.81 7.27 -12.77
C TYR A 194 -24.10 6.20 -13.61
N TRP A 195 -22.88 5.80 -13.21
CA TRP A 195 -22.11 4.76 -13.89
C TRP A 195 -22.36 3.37 -13.31
N SER A 196 -22.21 2.35 -14.14
CA SER A 196 -22.41 0.94 -13.80
C SER A 196 -21.33 0.03 -14.41
N SER A 197 -21.29 -1.22 -13.92
CA SER A 197 -20.39 -2.25 -14.43
C SER A 197 -20.55 -2.44 -15.95
N GLY A 198 -19.46 -2.27 -16.68
CA GLY A 198 -19.43 -2.48 -18.13
C GLY A 198 -19.77 -1.25 -18.97
N ASP A 199 -20.14 -0.14 -18.34
CA ASP A 199 -20.31 1.13 -19.04
C ASP A 199 -18.97 1.59 -19.63
N THR A 200 -19.02 2.18 -20.81
CA THR A 200 -17.87 2.75 -21.50
C THR A 200 -18.19 4.15 -21.98
N TYR A 201 -17.15 5.00 -22.07
CA TYR A 201 -17.27 6.32 -22.65
C TYR A 201 -16.09 6.59 -23.59
N ASP A 202 -16.40 7.03 -24.82
CA ASP A 202 -15.43 7.39 -25.83
C ASP A 202 -15.25 8.91 -25.90
N ASN A 203 -14.07 9.41 -25.51
CA ASN A 203 -13.73 10.83 -25.59
C ASN A 203 -13.17 11.23 -26.97
N SER A 204 -13.37 10.43 -28.02
CA SER A 204 -12.89 10.73 -29.38
C SER A 204 -13.50 11.99 -30.00
N GLY A 205 -14.66 12.42 -29.51
CA GLY A 205 -15.27 13.70 -29.87
C GLY A 205 -14.50 14.93 -29.38
N GLY A 206 -13.54 14.76 -28.45
CA GLY A 206 -12.75 15.85 -27.88
C GLY A 206 -13.57 16.79 -26.99
N THR A 207 -14.71 16.32 -26.49
CA THR A 207 -15.63 17.10 -25.63
C THR A 207 -15.00 17.43 -24.29
N TRP A 208 -14.23 16.48 -23.73
CA TRP A 208 -13.60 16.61 -22.42
C TRP A 208 -12.09 16.76 -22.56
N PRO A 209 -11.45 17.56 -21.69
CA PRO A 209 -10.00 17.73 -21.71
C PRO A 209 -9.27 16.41 -21.51
N GLY A 210 -8.10 16.29 -22.16
CA GLY A 210 -7.22 15.14 -22.02
C GLY A 210 -7.18 14.22 -23.25
N GLU A 211 -6.96 12.94 -23.00
CA GLU A 211 -6.69 11.95 -24.03
C GLU A 211 -7.95 11.54 -24.80
N THR A 212 -7.75 11.34 -26.11
CA THR A 212 -8.74 10.78 -27.04
C THR A 212 -8.73 9.26 -26.92
N VAL A 213 -9.41 8.74 -25.89
CA VAL A 213 -9.43 7.31 -25.56
C VAL A 213 -10.85 6.88 -25.13
N THR A 214 -11.11 5.58 -25.22
CA THR A 214 -12.29 4.95 -24.62
C THR A 214 -11.91 4.34 -23.28
N HIS A 215 -12.58 4.79 -22.22
CA HIS A 215 -12.47 4.16 -20.91
C HIS A 215 -13.70 3.29 -20.61
N GLN A 216 -13.50 2.32 -19.72
CA GLN A 216 -14.57 1.55 -19.09
C GLN A 216 -14.70 2.03 -17.65
N ALA A 217 -15.93 2.12 -17.15
CA ALA A 217 -16.19 2.42 -15.75
C ALA A 217 -15.53 1.37 -14.85
N ILE A 218 -14.93 1.83 -13.75
CA ILE A 218 -14.28 1.00 -12.74
C ILE A 218 -14.86 1.30 -11.36
N GLN A 219 -14.68 0.39 -10.40
CA GLN A 219 -15.18 0.60 -9.04
C GLN A 219 -14.20 1.42 -8.22
N ASN A 220 -14.76 2.31 -7.39
CA ASN A 220 -14.05 2.87 -6.24
C ASN A 220 -13.61 1.75 -5.29
N LEU A 221 -12.59 2.01 -4.48
CA LEU A 221 -12.22 1.11 -3.40
C LEU A 221 -13.39 0.97 -2.40
N PRO A 222 -13.67 -0.24 -1.89
CA PRO A 222 -14.70 -0.44 -0.89
C PRO A 222 -14.35 0.30 0.39
N GLN A 223 -15.36 0.86 1.06
CA GLN A 223 -15.17 1.58 2.32
C GLN A 223 -15.09 0.61 3.50
N ASP A 224 -13.92 0.53 4.14
CA ASP A 224 -13.72 -0.33 5.31
C ASP A 224 -14.38 0.26 6.57
N ARG A 225 -14.42 1.60 6.67
CA ARG A 225 -14.96 2.36 7.81
C ARG A 225 -15.58 3.67 7.38
N ALA A 226 -16.56 4.15 8.14
CA ALA A 226 -17.04 5.52 7.99
C ALA A 226 -15.91 6.53 8.25
N PRO A 227 -15.90 7.68 7.55
CA PRO A 227 -14.97 8.77 7.84
C PRO A 227 -15.01 9.19 9.31
N MET A 228 -13.83 9.41 9.89
CA MET A 228 -13.67 9.70 11.31
C MET A 228 -12.64 10.82 11.54
N THR A 229 -12.62 11.39 12.74
CA THR A 229 -11.60 12.38 13.10
C THR A 229 -10.26 11.71 13.43
N ILE A 230 -9.17 12.47 13.37
CA ILE A 230 -7.85 11.97 13.75
C ILE A 230 -7.73 11.61 15.24
N ALA A 231 -8.55 12.23 16.10
CA ALA A 231 -8.68 11.82 17.50
C ALA A 231 -9.36 10.45 17.64
N GLN A 232 -10.40 10.18 16.84
CA GLN A 232 -11.03 8.86 16.81
C GLN A 232 -10.08 7.79 16.24
N TRP A 233 -9.39 8.13 15.14
CA TRP A 233 -8.36 7.28 14.53
C TRP A 233 -7.26 6.89 15.52
N ALA A 234 -6.79 7.83 16.34
CA ALA A 234 -5.72 7.57 17.31
C ALA A 234 -6.10 6.48 18.34
N ASN A 235 -7.41 6.34 18.63
CA ASN A 235 -7.97 5.35 19.54
C ASN A 235 -8.27 3.99 18.88
N LEU A 236 -8.10 3.85 17.56
CA LEU A 236 -8.27 2.56 16.90
C LEU A 236 -7.18 1.55 17.33
N PRO A 237 -7.48 0.25 17.31
CA PRO A 237 -6.45 -0.79 17.30
C PRO A 237 -5.46 -0.58 16.14
N ASN A 238 -4.18 -0.89 16.34
CA ASN A 238 -3.13 -0.66 15.34
C ASN A 238 -3.45 -1.30 13.98
N ASN A 239 -4.06 -2.49 13.99
CA ASN A 239 -4.46 -3.21 12.79
C ASN A 239 -5.59 -2.55 11.99
N GLU A 240 -6.31 -1.61 12.60
CA GLU A 240 -7.43 -0.90 11.99
C GLU A 240 -7.06 0.52 11.56
N LYS A 241 -5.84 0.97 11.84
CA LYS A 241 -5.40 2.36 11.57
C LYS A 241 -5.06 2.64 10.11
N VAL A 242 -4.89 1.61 9.28
CA VAL A 242 -4.66 1.73 7.83
C VAL A 242 -5.73 0.93 7.11
N GLY A 243 -6.38 1.53 6.12
CA GLY A 243 -7.47 0.92 5.38
C GLY A 243 -8.18 1.92 4.48
N ASN A 244 -9.21 1.44 3.78
CA ASN A 244 -9.95 2.24 2.80
C ASN A 244 -11.01 3.11 3.49
N PHE A 245 -10.56 4.18 4.14
CA PHE A 245 -11.42 5.19 4.79
C PHE A 245 -10.69 6.53 4.92
N TRP A 246 -11.45 7.57 5.25
CA TRP A 246 -10.94 8.94 5.43
C TRP A 246 -10.75 9.30 6.91
N VAL A 247 -9.65 9.97 7.23
CA VAL A 247 -9.32 10.49 8.57
C VAL A 247 -9.19 12.00 8.52
N ILE A 248 -10.00 12.71 9.29
CA ILE A 248 -10.10 14.17 9.26
C ILE A 248 -9.31 14.79 10.41
N ASP A 249 -8.33 15.63 10.09
CA ASP A 249 -7.75 16.54 11.05
C ASP A 249 -8.75 17.67 11.35
N TYR A 250 -9.46 17.53 12.47
CA TYR A 250 -10.47 18.49 12.91
C TYR A 250 -9.88 19.83 13.39
N GLN A 251 -8.56 20.02 13.37
CA GLN A 251 -7.93 21.32 13.65
C GLN A 251 -7.75 22.16 12.38
N THR A 252 -7.63 21.52 11.21
CA THR A 252 -7.33 22.19 9.93
C THR A 252 -8.34 21.91 8.81
N GLY A 253 -9.22 20.93 9.00
CA GLY A 253 -10.25 20.55 8.03
C GLY A 253 -9.75 19.63 6.91
N TRP A 254 -8.46 19.27 6.90
CA TRP A 254 -7.91 18.31 5.95
C TRP A 254 -8.39 16.89 6.27
N ALA A 255 -9.00 16.22 5.29
CA ALA A 255 -9.31 14.80 5.30
C ALA A 255 -8.23 14.04 4.53
N TYR A 256 -7.63 13.05 5.16
CA TYR A 256 -6.55 12.24 4.61
C TYR A 256 -7.04 10.81 4.31
N TRP A 257 -6.64 10.27 3.17
CA TRP A 257 -6.92 8.87 2.85
C TRP A 257 -6.02 7.95 3.69
N ALA A 258 -6.61 7.00 4.43
CA ALA A 258 -5.91 6.14 5.39
C ALA A 258 -5.18 4.94 4.75
N ASN A 259 -4.89 5.00 3.45
CA ASN A 259 -4.14 3.98 2.72
C ASN A 259 -3.34 4.63 1.58
N ARG A 260 -2.41 3.89 0.97
CA ARG A 260 -1.78 4.33 -0.29
C ARG A 260 -2.72 4.01 -1.45
N LEU A 261 -3.05 5.02 -2.24
CA LEU A 261 -3.86 4.85 -3.43
C LEU A 261 -2.98 4.34 -4.57
N ARG A 262 -3.17 3.10 -5.04
CA ARG A 262 -2.34 2.51 -6.10
C ARG A 262 -2.77 3.00 -7.48
N ALA A 263 -1.91 2.76 -8.47
CA ALA A 263 -2.17 3.10 -9.86
C ALA A 263 -3.47 2.45 -10.36
N GLY A 264 -4.36 3.25 -10.93
CA GLY A 264 -5.67 2.85 -11.43
C GLY A 264 -6.76 2.69 -10.35
N GLU A 265 -6.47 3.00 -9.09
CA GLU A 265 -7.46 2.97 -8.01
C GLU A 265 -8.07 4.35 -7.78
N ALA A 266 -9.30 4.38 -7.26
CA ALA A 266 -9.90 5.56 -6.64
C ALA A 266 -10.34 5.29 -5.22
N THR A 267 -10.23 6.29 -4.35
CA THR A 267 -10.71 6.21 -2.96
C THR A 267 -12.21 5.94 -2.90
N SER A 268 -12.71 5.53 -1.74
CA SER A 268 -14.14 5.69 -1.45
C SER A 268 -14.50 7.18 -1.36
N TYR A 269 -15.79 7.49 -1.32
CA TYR A 269 -16.25 8.87 -1.22
C TYR A 269 -15.83 9.49 0.12
N LEU A 270 -15.33 10.73 0.08
CA LEU A 270 -15.25 11.59 1.25
C LEU A 270 -16.63 12.19 1.55
N LEU A 271 -17.28 12.71 0.50
CA LEU A 271 -18.61 13.30 0.54
C LEU A 271 -19.51 12.51 -0.42
N ASP A 272 -20.70 12.13 0.03
CA ASP A 272 -21.75 11.40 -0.73
C ASP A 272 -22.96 12.31 -1.01
N ALA A 273 -23.27 13.24 -0.11
CA ALA A 273 -24.34 14.21 -0.33
C ALA A 273 -24.11 15.52 0.43
N ALA A 274 -24.70 16.59 -0.09
CA ALA A 274 -24.77 17.90 0.55
C ALA A 274 -26.22 18.39 0.51
N GLU A 275 -26.99 17.98 1.50
CA GLU A 275 -28.44 18.18 1.55
C GLU A 275 -28.79 19.49 2.23
N MET A 276 -29.70 20.26 1.64
CA MET A 276 -30.19 21.49 2.23
C MET A 276 -31.28 21.18 3.27
N THR A 277 -31.21 21.83 4.42
CA THR A 277 -32.21 21.66 5.49
C THR A 277 -33.47 22.47 5.20
N ALA A 278 -34.62 22.12 5.81
CA ALA A 278 -35.87 22.88 5.65
C ALA A 278 -35.75 24.37 6.03
N GLU A 279 -34.77 24.75 6.85
CA GLU A 279 -34.47 26.13 7.19
C GLU A 279 -34.09 27.00 5.98
N THR A 280 -33.61 26.44 4.88
CA THR A 280 -33.31 27.20 3.65
C THR A 280 -34.56 27.74 3.00
N ASP A 281 -35.70 27.06 3.14
CA ASP A 281 -37.01 27.52 2.65
C ASP A 281 -37.51 28.75 3.43
N THR A 282 -36.90 29.04 4.59
CA THR A 282 -37.20 30.22 5.39
C THR A 282 -36.38 31.45 4.99
N ILE A 283 -35.38 31.30 4.11
CA ILE A 283 -34.58 32.42 3.61
C ILE A 283 -35.46 33.27 2.67
N PRO A 284 -35.72 34.55 2.99
CA PRO A 284 -36.50 35.40 2.10
C PRO A 284 -35.74 35.64 0.79
N GLY A 285 -36.42 35.46 -0.35
CA GLY A 285 -35.87 35.77 -1.66
C GLY A 285 -35.04 34.63 -2.24
N GLU A 286 -33.79 34.91 -2.55
CA GLU A 286 -32.90 33.96 -3.24
C GLU A 286 -31.64 33.73 -2.41
N TYR A 287 -31.14 32.50 -2.44
CA TYR A 287 -29.85 32.14 -1.84
C TYR A 287 -28.97 31.39 -2.83
N TYR A 288 -27.67 31.47 -2.59
CA TYR A 288 -26.64 30.67 -3.24
C TYR A 288 -25.94 29.85 -2.17
N TYR A 289 -25.69 28.57 -2.44
CA TYR A 289 -24.85 27.70 -1.64
C TYR A 289 -23.84 26.98 -2.53
N GLY A 290 -22.62 26.84 -2.05
CA GLY A 290 -21.55 26.16 -2.75
C GLY A 290 -20.57 25.48 -1.81
N ILE A 291 -19.98 24.38 -2.29
CA ILE A 291 -18.85 23.68 -1.67
C ILE A 291 -17.68 23.74 -2.63
N HIS A 292 -16.55 24.23 -2.15
CA HIS A 292 -15.25 24.19 -2.82
C HIS A 292 -14.45 22.99 -2.32
N VAL A 293 -13.75 22.31 -3.23
CA VAL A 293 -12.92 21.13 -2.93
C VAL A 293 -11.47 21.46 -3.27
N ASP A 294 -10.64 21.51 -2.24
CA ASP A 294 -9.19 21.65 -2.35
C ASP A 294 -8.53 20.29 -2.14
N SER A 295 -7.44 20.00 -2.85
CA SER A 295 -6.76 18.70 -2.72
C SER A 295 -5.26 18.80 -2.92
N GLN A 296 -4.56 17.86 -2.29
CA GLN A 296 -3.14 17.70 -2.48
C GLN A 296 -2.79 16.22 -2.57
N LEU A 297 -2.07 15.88 -3.63
CA LEU A 297 -1.71 14.52 -4.00
C LEU A 297 -0.19 14.44 -4.11
N MET A 298 0.40 13.48 -3.40
CA MET A 298 1.86 13.36 -3.37
C MET A 298 2.31 11.91 -3.31
N SER A 299 3.54 11.70 -3.75
CA SER A 299 4.22 10.43 -3.54
C SER A 299 4.47 10.19 -2.03
N PRO A 300 4.43 8.93 -1.56
CA PRO A 300 4.63 8.61 -0.14
C PRO A 300 5.97 9.03 0.47
N ASP A 301 6.98 9.34 -0.34
CA ASP A 301 8.29 9.84 0.10
C ASP A 301 8.34 11.35 0.37
N ARG A 302 7.21 12.07 0.18
CA ARG A 302 7.10 13.53 0.37
C ARG A 302 6.13 13.94 1.49
N THR A 303 5.85 13.04 2.43
CA THR A 303 4.91 13.23 3.57
C THR A 303 5.07 14.53 4.34
N GLU A 304 6.29 15.06 4.39
CA GLU A 304 6.70 16.27 5.09
C GLU A 304 5.99 17.51 4.55
N GLU A 305 5.53 17.49 3.30
CA GLU A 305 4.76 18.58 2.69
C GLU A 305 3.35 18.72 3.26
N PHE A 306 2.78 17.64 3.80
CA PHE A 306 1.51 17.72 4.52
C PHE A 306 1.64 18.31 5.92
N LEU A 307 2.85 18.35 6.49
CA LEU A 307 3.11 18.85 7.84
C LEU A 307 3.37 20.37 7.91
N GLY A 308 3.40 21.06 6.77
CA GLY A 308 3.56 22.52 6.72
C GLY A 308 2.41 23.24 7.42
N THR A 309 2.69 24.41 8.02
CA THR A 309 1.69 25.23 8.72
C THR A 309 0.51 25.56 7.80
N ASP A 310 -0.72 25.35 8.30
CA ASP A 310 -1.95 25.65 7.58
C ASP A 310 -2.49 27.04 7.96
N SER A 311 -3.34 27.62 7.12
CA SER A 311 -4.04 28.88 7.42
C SER A 311 -4.97 28.76 8.62
N GLU A 312 -5.51 27.58 8.88
CA GLU A 312 -6.35 27.29 10.07
C GLU A 312 -5.52 27.08 11.35
N GLY A 313 -4.21 26.92 11.22
CA GLY A 313 -3.28 26.79 12.35
C GLY A 313 -2.39 25.55 12.29
N ALA A 314 -2.09 25.00 13.47
CA ALA A 314 -1.28 23.79 13.59
C ALA A 314 -2.13 22.54 13.34
N HIS A 315 -1.54 21.56 12.66
CA HIS A 315 -2.12 20.23 12.51
C HIS A 315 -2.18 19.48 13.84
N HIS A 316 -3.08 18.50 13.92
CA HIS A 316 -3.18 17.64 15.09
C HIS A 316 -1.87 16.90 15.37
N THR A 317 -1.55 16.73 16.65
CA THR A 317 -0.29 16.10 17.12
C THR A 317 -0.12 14.65 16.66
N HIS A 318 -1.19 14.01 16.18
CA HIS A 318 -1.18 12.64 15.66
C HIS A 318 -1.01 12.56 14.14
N LEU A 319 -1.01 13.69 13.43
CA LEU A 319 -0.83 13.71 11.98
C LEU A 319 0.50 13.07 11.55
N PRO A 320 1.66 13.34 12.21
CA PRO A 320 2.91 12.66 11.84
C PRO A 320 2.81 11.14 11.93
N ASP A 321 2.24 10.61 13.00
CA ASP A 321 2.06 9.15 13.20
C ASP A 321 1.11 8.56 12.14
N PHE A 322 0.04 9.28 11.81
CA PHE A 322 -0.89 8.89 10.75
C PHE A 322 -0.20 8.81 9.38
N LEU A 323 0.55 9.86 9.02
CA LEU A 323 1.23 9.91 7.72
C LEU A 323 2.29 8.81 7.59
N ASP A 324 3.01 8.50 8.67
CA ASP A 324 3.95 7.39 8.68
C ASP A 324 3.23 6.04 8.54
N ALA A 325 2.10 5.86 9.24
CA ALA A 325 1.29 4.65 9.13
C ALA A 325 0.80 4.42 7.70
N VAL A 326 0.29 5.45 7.01
CA VAL A 326 -0.15 5.34 5.61
C VAL A 326 1.04 5.06 4.69
N ARG A 327 2.16 5.77 4.87
CA ARG A 327 3.38 5.60 4.05
C ARG A 327 3.92 4.17 4.10
N THR A 328 3.97 3.60 5.30
CA THR A 328 4.53 2.26 5.55
C THR A 328 3.50 1.14 5.41
N GLY A 329 2.21 1.46 5.50
CA GLY A 329 1.09 0.52 5.49
C GLY A 329 0.72 -0.04 6.87
N SER A 330 1.24 0.53 7.98
CA SER A 330 0.93 0.15 9.36
C SER A 330 1.50 1.15 10.37
N ILE A 331 0.88 1.34 11.54
CA ILE A 331 1.39 2.28 12.56
C ILE A 331 2.61 1.77 13.34
N ASP A 332 2.89 0.48 13.29
CA ASP A 332 3.89 -0.21 14.11
C ASP A 332 4.94 -0.93 13.27
N ASN A 333 5.05 -0.59 11.98
CA ASN A 333 5.89 -1.30 11.03
C ASN A 333 5.61 -2.83 11.02
N ASN A 334 4.41 -3.24 11.45
CA ASN A 334 3.96 -4.62 11.65
C ASN A 334 2.56 -4.90 11.05
N TRP A 335 2.24 -4.27 9.91
CA TRP A 335 1.24 -4.69 8.91
C TRP A 335 -0.07 -5.33 9.44
N GLY A 336 -0.92 -4.55 10.11
CA GLY A 336 -2.29 -5.00 10.35
C GLY A 336 -2.43 -6.17 11.34
N ASN A 337 -1.34 -6.55 12.00
CA ASN A 337 -1.23 -7.73 12.83
C ASN A 337 -0.60 -7.35 14.17
N PRO A 338 -0.92 -8.05 15.27
CA PRO A 338 -0.23 -7.85 16.53
C PRO A 338 1.30 -7.89 16.39
N GLY A 339 1.95 -7.04 17.18
CA GLY A 339 3.39 -6.82 17.19
C GLY A 339 4.19 -8.03 17.70
N PRO A 340 5.53 -8.01 17.60
CA PRO A 340 6.40 -9.00 18.26
C PRO A 340 6.37 -8.91 19.79
N ASP A 341 5.92 -7.77 20.35
CA ASP A 341 5.86 -7.51 21.79
C ASP A 341 4.47 -7.80 22.40
N GLU A 342 3.50 -8.22 21.59
CA GLU A 342 2.15 -8.58 22.00
C GLU A 342 1.92 -10.07 21.76
N ASP A 343 1.61 -10.82 22.82
CA ASP A 343 1.25 -12.24 22.70
C ASP A 343 -0.26 -12.36 22.42
N SER A 344 -0.59 -12.70 21.17
CA SER A 344 -1.97 -12.77 20.68
C SER A 344 -2.37 -14.18 20.29
N GLN A 345 -3.68 -14.42 20.20
CA GLN A 345 -4.21 -15.72 19.79
C GLN A 345 -4.11 -15.89 18.27
N PRO A 346 -4.09 -17.12 17.73
CA PRO A 346 -3.95 -17.32 16.29
C PRO A 346 -5.03 -16.65 15.43
N GLY A 347 -6.25 -16.48 15.97
CA GLY A 347 -7.36 -15.80 15.29
C GLY A 347 -7.22 -14.27 15.20
N ASP A 348 -6.28 -13.67 15.94
CA ASP A 348 -6.02 -12.22 15.92
C ASP A 348 -5.11 -11.82 14.74
N PHE A 349 -4.52 -12.80 14.05
CA PHE A 349 -3.63 -12.59 12.92
C PHE A 349 -4.35 -12.76 11.58
N ASN A 350 -4.10 -11.85 10.64
CA ASN A 350 -4.40 -11.99 9.22
C ASN A 350 -3.08 -12.20 8.46
N PHE A 351 -2.78 -13.47 8.18
CA PHE A 351 -1.55 -13.86 7.46
C PHE A 351 -1.59 -13.47 5.98
N GLY A 352 -2.77 -13.27 5.40
CA GLY A 352 -2.96 -12.83 4.01
C GLY A 352 -2.43 -11.42 3.72
N ILE A 353 -2.32 -10.58 4.74
CA ILE A 353 -1.78 -9.21 4.63
C ILE A 353 -0.38 -9.07 5.23
N MET A 354 0.17 -10.11 5.87
CA MET A 354 1.52 -10.08 6.41
C MET A 354 2.55 -10.03 5.28
N SER A 355 3.50 -9.10 5.37
CA SER A 355 4.60 -9.06 4.41
C SER A 355 5.76 -9.93 4.88
N PRO A 356 6.56 -10.49 3.95
CA PRO A 356 7.74 -11.29 4.29
C PRO A 356 8.68 -10.60 5.28
N GLY A 357 9.09 -11.32 6.32
CA GLY A 357 10.03 -10.85 7.33
C GLY A 357 9.40 -10.25 8.59
N THR A 358 8.07 -10.08 8.63
CA THR A 358 7.31 -9.66 9.83
C THR A 358 7.67 -10.52 11.02
N ILE A 359 7.92 -9.92 12.19
CA ILE A 359 8.07 -10.65 13.45
C ILE A 359 6.80 -10.45 14.27
N PHE A 360 6.24 -11.52 14.82
CA PHE A 360 5.00 -11.48 15.60
C PHE A 360 5.03 -12.54 16.70
N THR A 361 4.24 -12.37 17.76
CA THR A 361 4.15 -13.35 18.86
C THR A 361 2.75 -13.95 18.90
N MET A 362 2.66 -15.26 18.69
CA MET A 362 1.41 -15.99 18.61
C MET A 362 1.43 -17.16 19.58
N ALA A 363 0.47 -17.16 20.53
CA ALA A 363 0.29 -18.22 21.52
C ALA A 363 1.59 -18.62 22.26
N GLY A 364 2.30 -17.62 22.79
CA GLY A 364 3.48 -17.78 23.63
C GLY A 364 4.80 -18.03 22.87
N GLU A 365 4.76 -18.07 21.53
CA GLU A 365 5.95 -18.24 20.70
C GLU A 365 6.10 -17.09 19.71
N GLN A 366 7.33 -16.58 19.58
CA GLN A 366 7.64 -15.55 18.62
C GLN A 366 8.05 -16.19 17.28
N TYR A 367 7.42 -15.73 16.21
CA TYR A 367 7.61 -16.19 14.85
C TYR A 367 8.08 -15.08 13.93
N ARG A 368 8.60 -15.49 12.78
CA ARG A 368 8.83 -14.67 11.61
C ARG A 368 7.98 -15.21 10.46
N TYR A 369 7.22 -14.32 9.82
CA TYR A 369 6.50 -14.63 8.61
C TYR A 369 7.48 -14.73 7.44
N LEU A 370 7.40 -15.83 6.67
CA LEU A 370 8.30 -16.05 5.55
C LEU A 370 7.64 -15.68 4.23
N GLU A 371 6.47 -16.25 3.93
CA GLU A 371 5.74 -15.96 2.69
C GLU A 371 4.34 -16.59 2.69
N ALA A 372 3.53 -16.17 1.73
CA ALA A 372 2.35 -16.91 1.31
C ALA A 372 2.74 -18.05 0.36
N ILE A 373 2.07 -19.18 0.51
CA ILE A 373 2.08 -20.37 -0.35
C ILE A 373 0.67 -20.46 -1.00
N ALA A 374 0.53 -21.26 -2.05
CA ALA A 374 -0.77 -21.53 -2.68
C ALA A 374 -1.83 -22.02 -1.67
N ASP A 375 -3.11 -21.81 -1.99
CA ASP A 375 -4.27 -22.30 -1.24
C ASP A 375 -4.37 -21.79 0.21
N ASP A 376 -4.15 -20.48 0.43
CA ASP A 376 -4.24 -19.83 1.76
C ASP A 376 -3.31 -20.44 2.82
N ASN A 377 -2.16 -20.92 2.35
CA ASN A 377 -1.12 -21.48 3.20
C ASN A 377 -0.03 -20.44 3.42
N HIS A 378 0.58 -20.45 4.60
CA HIS A 378 1.58 -19.49 4.99
C HIS A 378 2.76 -20.19 5.63
N LEU A 379 3.97 -19.84 5.19
CA LEU A 379 5.20 -20.35 5.76
C LEU A 379 5.67 -19.41 6.86
N ILE A 380 5.87 -19.96 8.06
CA ILE A 380 6.41 -19.23 9.22
C ILE A 380 7.57 -20.00 9.83
N ILE A 381 8.45 -19.29 10.52
CA ILE A 381 9.57 -19.89 11.26
C ILE A 381 9.64 -19.30 12.65
N ARG A 382 9.99 -20.11 13.66
CA ARG A 382 10.30 -19.61 15.00
C ARG A 382 11.37 -18.52 14.91
N ASN A 383 11.19 -17.40 15.59
CA ASN A 383 12.12 -16.28 15.46
C ASN A 383 13.49 -16.59 16.08
N ASP A 384 13.54 -17.22 17.26
CA ASP A 384 14.79 -17.63 17.92
C ASP A 384 15.13 -19.10 17.64
N THR A 385 16.42 -19.43 17.70
CA THR A 385 16.93 -20.80 17.50
C THR A 385 16.81 -21.61 18.80
N ILE A 386 16.37 -22.85 18.71
CA ILE A 386 16.47 -23.82 19.80
C ILE A 386 17.92 -24.31 19.87
N ARG A 387 18.64 -23.87 20.91
CA ARG A 387 20.09 -24.06 21.10
C ARG A 387 20.43 -25.46 21.59
N ASN A 388 21.71 -25.82 21.50
CA ASN A 388 22.25 -27.10 21.95
C ASN A 388 21.67 -28.31 21.20
N VAL A 389 21.46 -28.16 19.89
CA VAL A 389 20.94 -29.22 19.03
C VAL A 389 21.96 -29.55 17.94
N SER A 390 22.37 -30.81 17.88
CA SER A 390 23.20 -31.33 16.77
C SER A 390 22.35 -31.62 15.52
N TRP A 391 22.98 -31.65 14.35
CA TRP A 391 22.26 -31.88 13.08
C TRP A 391 21.44 -33.19 13.05
N PRO A 392 21.95 -34.36 13.54
CA PRO A 392 21.14 -35.58 13.64
C PRO A 392 20.03 -35.53 14.70
N GLY A 393 20.12 -34.60 15.65
CA GLY A 393 19.16 -34.45 16.76
C GLY A 393 17.96 -33.56 16.43
N GLN A 394 17.95 -32.92 15.26
CA GLN A 394 16.95 -31.92 14.88
C GLN A 394 15.53 -32.48 14.91
N GLU A 395 15.28 -33.64 14.27
CA GLU A 395 13.93 -34.22 14.18
C GLU A 395 13.32 -34.49 15.56
N GLY A 396 14.12 -34.94 16.53
CA GLY A 396 13.66 -35.16 17.91
C GLY A 396 13.21 -33.87 18.59
N VAL A 397 13.96 -32.79 18.41
CA VAL A 397 13.65 -31.48 18.99
C VAL A 397 12.44 -30.84 18.28
N LEU A 398 12.38 -30.92 16.95
CA LEU A 398 11.24 -30.44 16.16
C LEU A 398 9.94 -31.15 16.58
N THR A 399 9.99 -32.46 16.76
CA THR A 399 8.85 -33.27 17.23
C THR A 399 8.40 -32.84 18.63
N SER A 400 9.36 -32.67 19.55
CA SER A 400 9.05 -32.25 20.93
C SER A 400 8.48 -30.84 20.98
N TRP A 401 9.04 -29.90 20.24
CA TRP A 401 8.57 -28.51 20.20
C TRP A 401 7.17 -28.43 19.59
N TYR A 402 6.92 -29.09 18.45
CA TYR A 402 5.60 -29.15 17.84
C TYR A 402 4.55 -29.71 18.81
N GLY A 403 4.87 -30.75 19.57
CA GLY A 403 3.97 -31.34 20.56
C GLY A 403 3.62 -30.43 21.74
N GLN A 404 4.42 -29.39 21.99
CA GLN A 404 4.23 -28.41 23.07
C GLN A 404 3.48 -27.15 22.63
N LEU A 405 3.30 -26.95 21.33
CA LEU A 405 2.54 -25.81 20.80
C LEU A 405 1.10 -25.82 21.29
N ASP A 406 0.54 -24.62 21.41
CA ASP A 406 -0.88 -24.44 21.68
C ASP A 406 -1.73 -25.25 20.70
N SER A 407 -2.83 -25.82 21.18
CA SER A 407 -3.72 -26.63 20.36
C SER A 407 -4.30 -25.87 19.16
N ALA A 408 -4.58 -24.57 19.29
CA ALA A 408 -5.08 -23.74 18.21
C ALA A 408 -4.02 -23.56 17.12
N VAL A 409 -2.76 -23.35 17.50
CA VAL A 409 -1.65 -23.31 16.52
C VAL A 409 -1.51 -24.65 15.81
N ARG A 410 -1.54 -25.77 16.55
CA ARG A 410 -1.45 -27.11 15.94
C ARG A 410 -2.59 -27.42 14.97
N ALA A 411 -3.79 -26.89 15.20
CA ALA A 411 -4.95 -27.08 14.33
C ALA A 411 -4.77 -26.40 12.96
N MET A 412 -4.02 -25.31 12.90
CA MET A 412 -3.73 -24.58 11.66
C MET A 412 -2.62 -25.23 10.83
N VAL A 413 -1.75 -26.03 11.46
CA VAL A 413 -0.55 -26.59 10.80
C VAL A 413 -0.93 -27.60 9.73
N GLN A 414 -0.41 -27.37 8.53
CA GLN A 414 -0.68 -28.17 7.35
C GLN A 414 0.25 -29.37 7.25
N PRO A 415 -0.19 -30.47 6.63
CA PRO A 415 0.65 -31.63 6.43
C PRO A 415 1.80 -31.38 5.45
N VAL A 416 3.01 -31.78 5.84
CA VAL A 416 4.20 -31.84 4.98
C VAL A 416 4.69 -33.28 4.88
N ALA A 417 5.63 -33.56 3.98
CA ALA A 417 6.17 -34.90 3.82
C ALA A 417 6.83 -35.40 5.11
N ASN A 418 6.59 -36.66 5.47
CA ASN A 418 7.19 -37.27 6.67
C ASN A 418 8.72 -37.37 6.54
N SER A 419 9.20 -37.53 5.31
CA SER A 419 10.62 -37.61 4.95
C SER A 419 10.90 -36.72 3.74
N PHE A 420 12.05 -36.03 3.75
CA PHE A 420 12.49 -35.14 2.66
C PHE A 420 13.60 -35.80 1.84
N THR A 421 13.57 -35.62 0.52
CA THR A 421 14.68 -35.97 -0.38
C THR A 421 15.58 -34.75 -0.51
N THR A 422 16.61 -34.65 0.34
CA THR A 422 17.39 -33.40 0.49
C THR A 422 18.52 -33.22 -0.52
N GLY A 423 18.98 -34.30 -1.16
CA GLY A 423 20.27 -34.34 -1.85
C GLY A 423 21.45 -34.10 -0.90
N GLU A 424 22.65 -33.91 -1.47
CA GLU A 424 23.87 -33.48 -0.77
C GLU A 424 24.67 -32.53 -1.68
N VAL A 425 25.21 -31.44 -1.13
CA VAL A 425 26.11 -30.54 -1.89
C VAL A 425 27.32 -30.08 -1.05
N PRO A 426 28.57 -30.34 -1.49
CA PRO A 426 29.76 -29.85 -0.83
C PRO A 426 29.83 -28.31 -0.78
N ALA A 427 30.29 -27.74 0.35
CA ALA A 427 30.42 -26.28 0.49
C ALA A 427 31.30 -25.63 -0.58
N GLY A 428 32.34 -26.33 -1.02
CA GLY A 428 33.27 -25.83 -2.04
C GLY A 428 32.74 -25.85 -3.47
N SER A 429 31.62 -26.54 -3.73
CA SER A 429 31.02 -26.59 -5.07
C SER A 429 29.88 -25.59 -5.26
N VAL A 430 29.48 -24.85 -4.21
CA VAL A 430 28.42 -23.85 -4.29
C VAL A 430 29.01 -22.47 -4.61
N THR A 431 28.50 -21.85 -5.66
CA THR A 431 28.78 -20.45 -5.99
C THR A 431 27.69 -19.54 -5.45
N PHE A 432 28.04 -18.27 -5.17
CA PHE A 432 27.15 -17.33 -4.50
C PHE A 432 27.10 -15.99 -5.21
N THR A 433 25.92 -15.38 -5.18
CA THR A 433 25.67 -14.02 -5.63
C THR A 433 25.12 -13.14 -4.49
N GLY A 434 25.18 -11.82 -4.68
CA GLY A 434 24.60 -10.82 -3.78
C GLY A 434 25.32 -10.63 -2.44
N GLY A 435 26.54 -11.15 -2.27
CA GLY A 435 27.35 -10.99 -1.06
C GLY A 435 28.17 -12.24 -0.72
N GLU A 436 28.95 -12.16 0.35
CA GLU A 436 29.74 -13.32 0.81
C GLU A 436 28.82 -14.42 1.32
N ARG A 437 28.78 -15.56 0.61
CA ARG A 437 27.97 -16.73 1.01
C ARG A 437 26.48 -16.37 1.22
N TRP A 438 25.96 -15.46 0.39
CA TRP A 438 24.61 -14.93 0.53
C TRP A 438 23.54 -15.78 -0.16
N ILE A 439 23.50 -15.80 -1.50
CA ILE A 439 22.50 -16.55 -2.27
C ILE A 439 23.22 -17.53 -3.20
N PRO A 440 23.08 -18.86 -3.00
CA PRO A 440 23.52 -19.86 -3.95
C PRO A 440 22.94 -19.64 -5.34
N ASP A 441 23.75 -19.74 -6.40
CA ASP A 441 23.30 -19.51 -7.79
C ASP A 441 23.50 -20.72 -8.73
N ASN A 442 23.93 -21.86 -8.19
CA ASN A 442 24.22 -23.08 -8.96
C ASN A 442 23.71 -24.38 -8.30
N LEU A 443 22.65 -24.30 -7.49
CA LEU A 443 22.03 -25.50 -6.92
C LEU A 443 21.29 -26.29 -8.03
N GLU A 444 21.46 -27.61 -8.02
CA GLU A 444 20.85 -28.52 -9.01
C GLU A 444 20.32 -29.80 -8.35
N GLY A 445 19.56 -30.60 -9.11
CA GLY A 445 19.05 -31.92 -8.69
C GLY A 445 18.21 -31.87 -7.42
N ASP A 446 18.30 -32.92 -6.61
CA ASP A 446 17.57 -33.07 -5.36
C ASP A 446 17.77 -31.90 -4.39
N VAL A 447 18.97 -31.28 -4.37
CA VAL A 447 19.24 -30.12 -3.51
C VAL A 447 18.40 -28.92 -3.92
N SER A 448 18.31 -28.64 -5.22
CA SER A 448 17.48 -27.54 -5.75
C SER A 448 15.98 -27.82 -5.64
N ALA A 449 15.59 -29.10 -5.69
CA ALA A 449 14.21 -29.55 -5.66
C ALA A 449 13.64 -29.71 -4.23
N ASP A 450 14.50 -29.71 -3.20
CA ASP A 450 14.12 -29.80 -1.78
C ASP A 450 13.46 -28.49 -1.28
N ILE A 451 12.36 -28.08 -1.90
CA ILE A 451 11.51 -26.96 -1.47
C ILE A 451 10.35 -27.52 -0.66
N THR A 452 10.12 -26.98 0.54
CA THR A 452 9.04 -27.47 1.40
C THR A 452 7.68 -27.05 0.87
N GLN A 453 6.74 -27.99 0.78
CA GLN A 453 5.37 -27.77 0.30
C GLN A 453 4.37 -28.55 1.13
N VAL A 454 3.10 -28.11 1.09
CA VAL A 454 1.98 -28.90 1.61
C VAL A 454 1.85 -30.17 0.77
N THR A 455 1.70 -31.31 1.43
CA THR A 455 1.52 -32.61 0.76
C THR A 455 0.36 -33.38 1.37
N GLN A 456 -0.30 -34.24 0.59
CA GLN A 456 -1.46 -35.01 1.04
C GLN A 456 -1.22 -36.51 0.89
N GLY A 457 -1.89 -37.31 1.72
CA GLY A 457 -1.90 -38.77 1.64
C GLY A 457 -1.06 -39.48 2.71
N ALA A 458 -0.83 -40.78 2.51
CA ALA A 458 -0.29 -41.71 3.52
C ALA A 458 1.18 -41.45 3.95
N GLY A 459 1.84 -40.46 3.36
CA GLY A 459 3.22 -40.07 3.67
C GLY A 459 3.38 -38.66 4.24
N SER A 460 2.27 -38.03 4.65
CA SER A 460 2.25 -36.62 5.06
C SER A 460 1.62 -36.46 6.44
N SER A 461 2.15 -35.56 7.26
CA SER A 461 1.58 -35.23 8.57
C SER A 461 1.82 -33.77 8.94
N PRO A 462 0.92 -33.14 9.72
CA PRO A 462 1.18 -31.86 10.36
C PRO A 462 2.39 -32.00 11.29
N LYS A 463 3.49 -31.30 10.98
CA LYS A 463 4.72 -31.34 11.78
C LYS A 463 5.56 -30.09 11.58
N ALA A 464 6.42 -29.79 12.55
CA ALA A 464 7.53 -28.86 12.37
C ALA A 464 8.65 -29.49 11.54
N PHE A 465 9.39 -28.64 10.82
CA PHE A 465 10.54 -29.05 10.00
C PHE A 465 11.67 -28.02 10.05
N ALA A 466 12.87 -28.41 9.64
CA ALA A 466 13.99 -27.49 9.39
C ALA A 466 14.02 -27.11 7.91
N LEU A 467 14.26 -25.83 7.58
CA LEU A 467 14.37 -25.37 6.19
C LEU A 467 15.56 -26.00 5.46
N SER A 468 15.45 -26.18 4.14
CA SER A 468 16.56 -26.61 3.29
C SER A 468 17.41 -25.43 2.84
N LEU A 469 18.54 -25.74 2.20
CA LEU A 469 19.34 -24.77 1.47
C LEU A 469 18.54 -24.10 0.35
N ALA A 470 17.68 -24.84 -0.35
CA ALA A 470 16.84 -24.29 -1.41
C ALA A 470 15.73 -23.37 -0.87
N ASP A 471 15.09 -23.73 0.24
CA ASP A 471 14.11 -22.88 0.92
C ASP A 471 14.75 -21.54 1.31
N VAL A 472 15.90 -21.57 1.98
CA VAL A 472 16.58 -20.35 2.41
C VAL A 472 17.07 -19.51 1.24
N THR A 473 17.55 -20.15 0.17
CA THR A 473 17.96 -19.46 -1.07
C THR A 473 16.78 -18.67 -1.65
N ARG A 474 15.62 -19.31 -1.76
CA ARG A 474 14.40 -18.73 -2.33
C ARG A 474 13.79 -17.63 -1.45
N LEU A 475 13.92 -17.73 -0.14
CA LEU A 475 13.39 -16.77 0.84
C LEU A 475 14.28 -15.54 1.06
N SER A 476 15.37 -15.41 0.31
CA SER A 476 16.39 -14.41 0.57
C SER A 476 16.61 -13.44 -0.57
N GLY A 477 16.64 -12.15 -0.23
CA GLY A 477 16.79 -11.05 -1.19
C GLY A 477 15.82 -9.90 -0.91
N PRO A 478 15.99 -8.74 -1.57
CA PRO A 478 15.16 -7.56 -1.34
C PRO A 478 13.66 -7.88 -1.46
N GLY A 479 12.87 -7.49 -0.45
CA GLY A 479 11.42 -7.74 -0.41
C GLY A 479 11.00 -9.15 0.02
N LEU A 480 11.94 -10.02 0.39
CA LEU A 480 11.68 -11.38 0.87
C LEU A 480 11.94 -11.49 2.39
N ALA A 481 11.66 -12.66 2.96
CA ALA A 481 11.72 -12.90 4.41
C ALA A 481 13.08 -12.58 5.05
N PHE A 482 14.15 -12.79 4.28
CA PHE A 482 15.51 -12.49 4.66
C PHE A 482 16.11 -11.48 3.66
N PRO A 483 15.83 -10.17 3.84
CA PRO A 483 16.24 -9.16 2.87
C PRO A 483 17.75 -8.91 2.85
N ASN A 484 18.45 -9.22 3.94
CA ASN A 484 19.89 -9.06 4.08
C ASN A 484 20.44 -10.04 5.14
N HIS A 485 21.78 -10.12 5.22
CA HIS A 485 22.51 -10.97 6.16
C HIS A 485 22.01 -10.86 7.60
N ALA A 486 21.87 -9.65 8.13
CA ALA A 486 21.48 -9.41 9.51
C ALA A 486 20.07 -9.93 9.85
N GLN A 487 19.17 -9.97 8.86
CA GLN A 487 17.82 -10.50 9.02
C GLN A 487 17.76 -12.03 8.90
N ARG A 488 18.75 -12.67 8.28
CA ARG A 488 18.83 -14.14 8.16
C ARG A 488 19.43 -14.81 9.39
N GLY A 489 20.41 -14.16 10.01
CA GLY A 489 21.08 -14.65 11.21
C GLY A 489 21.76 -13.53 12.00
N SER A 490 21.81 -13.68 13.32
CA SER A 490 22.46 -12.74 14.24
C SER A 490 23.05 -13.49 15.44
N VAL A 491 23.93 -12.84 16.20
CA VAL A 491 24.44 -13.40 17.47
C VAL A 491 23.30 -13.62 18.47
N ALA A 492 22.32 -12.71 18.50
CA ALA A 492 21.18 -12.79 19.40
C ALA A 492 20.32 -14.03 19.10
N LEU A 493 20.02 -14.30 17.82
CA LEU A 493 19.20 -15.44 17.41
C LEU A 493 19.98 -16.76 17.33
N GLY A 494 21.31 -16.71 17.34
CA GLY A 494 22.18 -17.87 17.14
C GLY A 494 22.29 -18.32 15.67
N TRP A 495 23.25 -19.20 15.41
CA TRP A 495 23.34 -19.92 14.14
C TRP A 495 22.36 -21.09 14.14
N TRP A 496 21.88 -21.52 12.97
CA TRP A 496 20.86 -22.57 12.91
C TRP A 496 21.03 -23.51 11.71
N TRP A 497 20.77 -24.79 11.95
CA TRP A 497 20.90 -25.89 10.98
C TRP A 497 19.87 -25.81 9.85
N LEU A 498 20.30 -26.19 8.66
CA LEU A 498 19.43 -26.56 7.54
C LEU A 498 19.34 -28.08 7.46
N ARG A 499 18.23 -28.60 6.91
CA ARG A 499 18.10 -30.05 6.68
C ARG A 499 19.00 -30.56 5.57
N THR A 500 19.54 -29.69 4.72
CA THR A 500 20.43 -30.07 3.60
C THR A 500 21.81 -30.47 4.11
N PRO A 501 22.28 -31.70 3.87
CA PRO A 501 23.63 -32.11 4.21
C PRO A 501 24.66 -31.50 3.25
N SER A 502 25.89 -31.35 3.75
CA SER A 502 27.07 -31.12 2.93
C SER A 502 27.92 -32.39 2.93
N GLU A 503 29.09 -32.34 2.29
CA GLU A 503 30.04 -33.46 2.25
C GLU A 503 30.30 -33.96 3.68
N SER A 504 30.11 -35.27 3.90
CA SER A 504 30.34 -35.88 5.21
C SER A 504 31.74 -35.55 5.73
N PRO A 505 31.90 -35.09 6.99
CA PRO A 505 30.94 -35.15 8.10
C PRO A 505 30.13 -33.86 8.36
N PHE A 506 29.95 -32.99 7.37
CA PHE A 506 29.41 -31.64 7.55
C PHE A 506 27.94 -31.49 7.10
N ALA A 507 27.31 -30.40 7.52
CA ALA A 507 25.97 -29.99 7.08
C ALA A 507 25.88 -28.47 6.91
N TRP A 508 24.87 -28.04 6.16
CA TRP A 508 24.60 -26.61 5.96
C TRP A 508 23.91 -25.99 7.17
N ALA A 509 24.31 -24.77 7.48
CA ALA A 509 23.68 -23.92 8.48
C ALA A 509 23.70 -22.46 8.01
N VAL A 510 22.85 -21.64 8.62
CA VAL A 510 22.98 -20.18 8.61
C VAL A 510 23.82 -19.78 9.82
N ALA A 511 24.95 -19.11 9.58
CA ALA A 511 25.81 -18.59 10.64
C ALA A 511 25.19 -17.36 11.34
N THR A 512 25.76 -16.96 12.47
CA THR A 512 25.34 -15.74 13.21
C THR A 512 25.58 -14.45 12.42
N THR A 513 26.31 -14.50 11.32
CA THR A 513 26.48 -13.39 10.37
C THR A 513 25.45 -13.40 9.25
N GLY A 514 24.52 -14.37 9.22
CA GLY A 514 23.58 -14.58 8.13
C GLY A 514 24.15 -15.33 6.92
N ASN A 515 25.44 -15.69 6.94
CA ASN A 515 26.09 -16.42 5.85
C ASN A 515 25.65 -17.89 5.82
N LEU A 516 25.53 -18.46 4.61
CA LEU A 516 25.36 -19.90 4.44
C LEU A 516 26.70 -20.61 4.59
N TYR A 517 26.79 -21.57 5.49
CA TYR A 517 28.02 -22.29 5.79
C TYR A 517 27.82 -23.80 5.80
N GLY A 518 28.43 -24.50 4.85
CA GLY A 518 28.38 -25.96 4.72
C GLY A 518 29.52 -26.71 5.43
N GLY A 519 30.30 -26.03 6.27
CA GLY A 519 31.48 -26.59 6.95
C GLY A 519 31.25 -26.93 8.43
N TYR A 520 30.03 -26.86 8.96
CA TYR A 520 29.79 -27.19 10.36
C TYR A 520 29.69 -28.71 10.56
N PRO A 521 30.42 -29.30 11.52
CA PRO A 521 30.34 -30.74 11.78
C PRO A 521 28.93 -31.13 12.21
N ARG A 522 28.35 -32.19 11.65
CA ARG A 522 26.98 -32.63 11.99
C ARG A 522 26.77 -32.83 13.50
N MET A 523 27.82 -33.24 14.22
CA MET A 523 27.79 -33.46 15.67
C MET A 523 27.91 -32.18 16.52
N LEU A 524 28.14 -31.02 15.90
CA LEU A 524 28.26 -29.75 16.62
C LEU A 524 26.94 -29.42 17.33
N SER A 525 27.01 -29.22 18.64
CA SER A 525 25.94 -28.74 19.49
C SER A 525 26.53 -27.69 20.44
N SER A 526 25.91 -26.52 20.53
CA SER A 526 26.45 -25.41 21.32
C SER A 526 25.36 -24.47 21.83
N THR A 527 25.71 -23.62 22.78
CA THR A 527 24.82 -22.56 23.27
C THR A 527 24.60 -21.43 22.26
N MET A 528 25.36 -21.39 21.17
CA MET A 528 25.26 -20.37 20.12
C MET A 528 24.44 -20.82 18.91
N GLY A 529 23.94 -22.06 18.89
CA GLY A 529 23.09 -22.51 17.79
C GLY A 529 22.53 -23.92 17.89
N GLY A 530 21.70 -24.26 16.92
CA GLY A 530 20.93 -25.50 16.93
C GLY A 530 19.88 -25.52 15.81
N VAL A 531 18.62 -25.79 16.13
CA VAL A 531 17.54 -25.93 15.14
C VAL A 531 16.56 -24.77 15.22
N ARG A 532 16.04 -24.33 14.07
CA ARG A 532 15.03 -23.26 14.00
C ARG A 532 13.76 -23.84 13.35
N PRO A 533 12.73 -24.20 14.15
CA PRO A 533 11.52 -24.84 13.65
C PRO A 533 10.74 -23.96 12.68
N ALA A 534 10.29 -24.54 11.57
CA ALA A 534 9.36 -23.93 10.61
C ALA A 534 8.04 -24.71 10.54
N LEU A 535 6.97 -24.02 10.14
CA LEU A 535 5.61 -24.54 9.98
C LEU A 535 5.00 -23.99 8.68
N ILE A 536 4.17 -24.79 8.03
CA ILE A 536 3.17 -24.28 7.08
C ILE A 536 1.84 -24.26 7.83
N ILE A 537 1.16 -23.12 7.86
CA ILE A 537 -0.15 -22.94 8.51
C ILE A 537 -1.19 -22.50 7.48
N SER A 538 -2.47 -22.76 7.75
CA SER A 538 -3.59 -22.18 6.99
C SER A 538 -4.56 -21.48 7.94
N GLN A 539 -5.09 -20.35 7.51
CA GLN A 539 -6.05 -19.56 8.27
C GLN A 539 -7.51 -20.03 8.06
N SER A 540 -7.75 -20.86 7.04
CA SER A 540 -9.07 -21.36 6.64
C SER A 540 -9.58 -22.62 7.39
N ASN A 541 -8.95 -23.02 8.51
CA ASN A 541 -9.28 -24.26 9.25
C ASN A 541 -10.06 -24.05 10.55
#